data_AF-A0A7S4L2Z8-F1
#
_entry.id   AF-A0A7S4L2Z8-F1
#
_cell.length_a   1.000
_cell.length_b   1.000
_cell.length_c   1.000
_cell.angle_alpha   90.00
_cell.angle_beta   90.00
_cell.angle_gamma   90.00
#
_symmetry.space_group_name_H-M   'P 1'
#
loop_
_entity.id
_entity.type
_entity.pdbx_description
1 polymer ?
#
loop_
_entity_poly.entity_id
_entity_poly.type
_entity_poly.pdbx_seq_one_letter_code
_entity_poly.pdbx_strand_id
1 'polypeptide(L)'
;MDGKALSPTLIAFVVTRLLETYFQDFVDTSFTARMEEELDRIARGEMKKEEYLSRYYLGDDGLRNKVEISESRIIPEEARQVKLPTLEPYEDEFQVLVGSYGAYVQARRKEEGKEDSEGGEGKEETQHNLVKANIPQTFCKDVNQLTPERIRKCLETKQGPYNGILIGRDDDNEPILLRVGPYGLYLQKGEGEAEGKTAKKVALPQDMDPQGISLETAKAYLNLPRVICDHPETGSAIQVGIGRYGTFLLYQGSYRSLPATDDIFTLDCSRAVEIINSAAVSPRSTRVIAELGEYERRRVAVVQGRFGPYIKCGLVNAKLPEHHKDSPEDCTLEEAIESIKLKSPQKGKSTPKKKDSPASKGKAEQSASPSRKSRSSYAIFSAEKRPQLKEKGLSFGEISKELASMWSELSQEDKAPYDEMARLEKLKYQEESEEERTSTSTKSKKGGSSSTRSSATKKAAISRLKSINKTTKKPLSAYLHFCSENRPLLAQQGLSFGEISKKLAENWRAVDEATKRKYEDMVRKEKMALGQDDST
;
A
#
# COMPACT_ATOMS: atom_id res chain seq x y z
N MET A 1 -32.43 -6.24 -11.48
CA MET A 1 -32.34 -5.09 -10.55
C MET A 1 -31.71 -3.95 -11.31
N ASP A 2 -32.54 -3.09 -11.89
CA ASP A 2 -32.13 -1.89 -12.64
C ASP A 2 -31.29 -0.97 -11.75
N GLY A 3 -30.24 -0.35 -12.29
CA GLY A 3 -29.20 0.42 -11.58
C GLY A 3 -29.65 1.70 -10.86
N LYS A 4 -30.82 1.70 -10.22
CA LYS A 4 -31.42 2.76 -9.40
C LYS A 4 -31.21 2.54 -7.89
N ALA A 5 -30.60 1.44 -7.46
CA ALA A 5 -30.32 1.13 -6.07
C ALA A 5 -28.84 1.32 -5.71
N LEU A 6 -28.56 1.81 -4.50
CA LEU A 6 -27.21 1.88 -3.93
C LEU A 6 -26.90 0.56 -3.22
N SER A 7 -26.00 -0.24 -3.81
CA SER A 7 -25.48 -1.45 -3.16
C SER A 7 -24.15 -1.15 -2.48
N PRO A 8 -24.01 -1.36 -1.15
CA PRO A 8 -22.75 -1.17 -0.45
C PRO A 8 -21.70 -2.19 -0.93
N THR A 9 -20.46 -1.72 -1.07
CA THR A 9 -19.33 -2.60 -1.38
C THR A 9 -18.86 -3.33 -0.12
N LEU A 10 -18.13 -4.44 -0.26
CA LEU A 10 -17.51 -5.13 0.89
C LEU A 10 -16.59 -4.22 1.72
N ILE A 11 -15.93 -3.24 1.09
CA ILE A 11 -15.14 -2.22 1.78
C ILE A 11 -16.03 -1.38 2.69
N ALA A 12 -17.25 -1.06 2.27
CA ALA A 12 -18.18 -0.27 3.09
C ALA A 12 -18.51 -1.02 4.39
N PHE A 13 -18.81 -2.33 4.34
CA PHE A 13 -19.05 -3.12 5.55
C PHE A 13 -17.86 -3.12 6.51
N VAL A 14 -16.66 -3.34 5.98
CA VAL A 14 -15.42 -3.39 6.78
C VAL A 14 -15.12 -2.03 7.42
N VAL A 15 -15.22 -0.95 6.64
CA VAL A 15 -14.97 0.41 7.14
C VAL A 15 -16.02 0.84 8.14
N THR A 16 -17.31 0.62 7.83
CA THR A 16 -18.42 0.97 8.74
C THR A 16 -18.27 0.25 10.06
N ARG A 17 -18.04 -1.08 10.06
CA ARG A 17 -17.82 -1.84 11.29
C ARG A 17 -16.61 -1.34 12.07
N LEU A 18 -15.50 -1.01 11.40
CA LEU A 18 -14.31 -0.45 12.05
C LEU A 18 -14.66 0.86 12.76
N LEU A 19 -15.38 1.76 12.08
CA LEU A 19 -15.79 3.02 12.68
C LEU A 19 -16.81 2.83 13.82
N GLU A 20 -17.77 1.93 13.67
CA GLU A 20 -18.74 1.58 14.72
C GLU A 20 -18.10 0.87 15.92
N THR A 21 -16.95 0.23 15.76
CA THR A 21 -16.25 -0.44 16.86
C THR A 21 -15.33 0.51 17.62
N TYR A 22 -14.61 1.37 16.90
CA TYR A 22 -13.51 2.18 17.46
C TYR A 22 -13.77 3.69 17.50
N PHE A 23 -14.81 4.18 16.80
CA PHE A 23 -15.10 5.60 16.57
C PHE A 23 -16.61 5.91 16.60
N GLN A 24 -17.35 5.27 17.52
CA GLN A 24 -18.82 5.35 17.62
C GLN A 24 -19.35 6.78 17.60
N ASP A 25 -18.72 7.66 18.39
CA ASP A 25 -19.14 9.06 18.52
C ASP A 25 -19.16 9.83 17.20
N PHE A 26 -18.38 9.41 16.22
CA PHE A 26 -18.23 10.07 14.92
C PHE A 26 -19.15 9.53 13.83
N VAL A 27 -19.68 8.32 14.00
CA VAL A 27 -20.62 7.68 13.06
C VAL A 27 -22.06 7.67 13.57
N ASP A 28 -22.27 8.02 14.83
CA ASP A 28 -23.57 8.28 15.42
C ASP A 28 -24.32 9.37 14.62
N THR A 29 -25.56 9.08 14.26
CA THR A 29 -26.47 10.02 13.58
C THR A 29 -26.64 11.35 14.32
N SER A 30 -26.46 11.35 15.65
CA SER A 30 -26.57 12.53 16.50
C SER A 30 -25.29 13.39 16.49
N PHE A 31 -24.19 12.91 15.92
CA PHE A 31 -22.93 13.66 15.81
C PHE A 31 -23.14 15.00 15.11
N THR A 32 -23.80 14.97 13.94
CA THR A 32 -24.05 16.18 13.15
C THR A 32 -24.91 17.17 13.93
N ALA A 33 -25.94 16.69 14.64
CA ALA A 33 -26.79 17.56 15.45
C ALA A 33 -26.00 18.29 16.55
N ARG A 34 -25.13 17.56 17.27
CA ARG A 34 -24.23 18.16 18.29
C ARG A 34 -23.24 19.14 17.68
N MET A 35 -22.72 18.83 16.49
CA MET A 35 -21.79 19.72 15.78
C MET A 35 -22.47 21.03 15.38
N GLU A 36 -23.67 20.97 14.80
CA GLU A 36 -24.44 22.18 14.43
C GLU A 36 -24.77 23.04 15.64
N GLU A 37 -25.14 22.45 16.78
CA GLU A 37 -25.39 23.20 18.01
C GLU A 37 -24.15 23.98 18.47
N GLU A 38 -22.96 23.36 18.42
CA GLU A 38 -21.71 24.04 18.75
C GLU A 38 -21.34 25.12 17.71
N LEU A 39 -21.64 24.91 16.42
CA LEU A 39 -21.48 25.94 15.38
C LEU A 39 -22.40 27.13 15.60
N ASP A 40 -23.64 26.91 16.02
CA ASP A 40 -24.59 27.97 16.37
C ASP A 40 -24.11 28.80 17.56
N ARG A 41 -23.51 28.16 18.57
CA ARG A 41 -22.90 28.85 19.72
C ARG A 41 -21.74 29.75 19.28
N ILE A 42 -20.91 29.27 18.35
CA ILE A 42 -19.85 30.08 17.75
C ILE A 42 -20.44 31.26 16.97
N ALA A 43 -21.49 31.03 16.19
CA ALA A 43 -22.16 32.08 15.41
C ALA A 43 -22.80 33.15 16.30
N ARG A 44 -23.35 32.77 17.47
CA ARG A 44 -23.89 33.69 18.49
C ARG A 44 -22.80 34.39 19.32
N GLY A 45 -21.52 34.01 19.16
CA GLY A 45 -20.40 34.57 19.91
C GLY A 45 -20.25 34.02 21.34
N GLU A 46 -20.95 32.94 21.67
CA GLU A 46 -20.90 32.28 22.99
C GLU A 46 -19.63 31.44 23.17
N MET A 47 -18.96 31.07 22.08
CA MET A 47 -17.74 30.26 22.08
C MET A 47 -16.78 30.71 20.97
N LYS A 48 -15.47 30.68 21.25
CA LYS A 48 -14.46 30.93 20.21
C LYS A 48 -14.21 29.69 19.37
N LYS A 49 -14.06 29.88 18.05
CA LYS A 49 -13.76 28.81 17.10
C LYS A 49 -12.47 28.04 17.46
N GLU A 50 -11.43 28.75 17.86
CA GLU A 50 -10.14 28.15 18.21
C GLU A 50 -10.28 27.24 19.43
N GLU A 51 -11.07 27.66 20.42
CA GLU A 51 -11.34 26.88 21.62
C GLU A 51 -12.10 25.58 21.28
N TYR A 52 -13.16 25.68 20.46
CA TYR A 52 -13.88 24.50 19.98
C TYR A 52 -12.97 23.52 19.25
N LEU A 53 -12.20 23.99 18.27
CA LEU A 53 -11.31 23.13 17.47
C LEU A 53 -10.17 22.53 18.30
N SER A 54 -9.58 23.31 19.22
CA SER A 54 -8.57 22.82 20.15
C SER A 54 -9.13 21.74 21.07
N ARG A 55 -10.33 21.94 21.63
CA ARG A 55 -11.00 20.93 22.45
C ARG A 55 -11.35 19.68 21.65
N TYR A 56 -11.93 19.84 20.46
CA TYR A 56 -12.33 18.74 19.58
C TYR A 56 -11.13 17.90 19.12
N TYR A 57 -9.99 18.53 18.80
CA TYR A 57 -8.84 17.80 18.27
C TYR A 57 -7.82 17.37 19.34
N LEU A 58 -7.48 18.26 20.28
CA LEU A 58 -6.42 18.08 21.27
C LEU A 58 -6.92 17.79 22.69
N GLY A 59 -8.22 17.92 22.96
CA GLY A 59 -8.79 17.62 24.28
C GLY A 59 -8.56 16.17 24.68
N ASP A 60 -8.74 15.87 25.97
CA ASP A 60 -8.50 14.53 26.51
C ASP A 60 -9.34 13.47 25.78
N ASP A 61 -10.60 13.79 25.49
CA ASP A 61 -11.51 12.99 24.66
C ASP A 61 -11.58 13.45 23.18
N GLY A 62 -10.56 14.20 22.75
CA GLY A 62 -10.46 14.74 21.40
C GLY A 62 -10.07 13.69 20.36
N LEU A 63 -10.31 14.01 19.09
CA LEU A 63 -10.08 13.12 17.95
C LEU A 63 -8.65 12.55 17.92
N ARG A 64 -7.63 13.35 18.24
CA ARG A 64 -6.23 12.89 18.20
C ARG A 64 -5.99 11.76 19.20
N ASN A 65 -6.43 11.92 20.44
CA ASN A 65 -6.25 10.92 21.50
C ASN A 65 -7.07 9.67 21.20
N LYS A 66 -8.31 9.83 20.73
CA LYS A 66 -9.15 8.70 20.28
C LYS A 66 -8.47 7.89 19.18
N VAL A 67 -7.88 8.54 18.18
CA VAL A 67 -7.12 7.84 17.12
C VAL A 67 -5.90 7.11 17.69
N GLU A 68 -5.12 7.74 18.57
CA GLU A 68 -3.91 7.12 19.15
C GLU A 68 -4.25 5.89 20.00
N ILE A 69 -5.31 5.99 20.83
CA ILE A 69 -5.81 4.87 21.62
C ILE A 69 -6.35 3.76 20.71
N SER A 70 -7.22 4.11 19.75
CA SER A 70 -7.84 3.13 18.85
C SER A 70 -6.81 2.44 17.95
N GLU A 71 -5.79 3.14 17.43
CA GLU A 71 -4.73 2.54 16.62
C GLU A 71 -4.00 1.41 17.36
N SER A 72 -3.80 1.55 18.67
CA SER A 72 -3.16 0.50 19.48
C SER A 72 -4.04 -0.74 19.71
N ARG A 73 -5.37 -0.58 19.60
CA ARG A 73 -6.37 -1.62 19.84
C ARG A 73 -6.86 -2.31 18.57
N ILE A 74 -6.69 -1.67 17.41
CA ILE A 74 -7.10 -2.21 16.12
C ILE A 74 -6.20 -3.38 15.75
N ILE A 75 -6.79 -4.57 15.63
CA ILE A 75 -6.13 -5.76 15.11
C ILE A 75 -6.36 -5.77 13.59
N PRO A 76 -5.31 -5.60 12.75
CA PRO A 76 -5.50 -5.42 11.31
C PRO A 76 -6.19 -6.59 10.61
N GLU A 77 -6.05 -7.82 11.10
CA GLU A 77 -6.68 -9.01 10.50
C GLU A 77 -8.20 -9.01 10.73
N GLU A 78 -8.64 -8.83 11.97
CA GLU A 78 -10.06 -8.69 12.32
C GLU A 78 -10.70 -7.48 11.65
N ALA A 79 -9.97 -6.36 11.62
CA ALA A 79 -10.42 -5.11 11.01
C ALA A 79 -10.56 -5.18 9.49
N ARG A 80 -10.07 -6.25 8.83
CA ARG A 80 -10.25 -6.50 7.39
C ARG A 80 -11.33 -7.54 7.10
N GLN A 81 -11.87 -8.19 8.14
CA GLN A 81 -12.83 -9.28 8.00
C GLN A 81 -14.22 -8.73 7.65
N VAL A 82 -14.79 -9.30 6.60
CA VAL A 82 -16.19 -9.11 6.22
C VAL A 82 -17.03 -10.02 7.11
N LYS A 83 -17.83 -9.42 8.00
CA LYS A 83 -18.84 -10.12 8.77
C LYS A 83 -20.21 -9.87 8.18
N LEU A 84 -20.86 -10.95 7.77
CA LEU A 84 -22.20 -10.93 7.21
C LEU A 84 -23.00 -12.03 7.90
N PRO A 85 -24.29 -11.82 8.22
CA PRO A 85 -25.12 -12.84 8.86
C PRO A 85 -25.16 -14.18 8.10
N THR A 86 -25.00 -14.15 6.78
CA THR A 86 -24.95 -15.33 5.92
C THR A 86 -23.64 -16.12 6.03
N LEU A 87 -22.57 -15.51 6.53
CA LEU A 87 -21.24 -16.09 6.65
C LEU A 87 -20.84 -16.37 8.10
N GLU A 88 -21.44 -15.68 9.08
CA GLU A 88 -21.19 -15.84 10.51
C GLU A 88 -21.17 -17.31 11.00
N PRO A 89 -22.10 -18.19 10.57
CA PRO A 89 -22.07 -19.60 10.99
C PRO A 89 -20.86 -20.40 10.49
N TYR A 90 -20.08 -19.86 9.56
CA TYR A 90 -18.97 -20.54 8.89
C TYR A 90 -17.61 -19.89 9.18
N GLU A 91 -17.52 -18.98 10.15
CA GLU A 91 -16.27 -18.27 10.50
C GLU A 91 -15.14 -19.22 10.93
N ASP A 92 -15.48 -20.38 11.50
CA ASP A 92 -14.53 -21.43 11.87
C ASP A 92 -14.00 -22.20 10.65
N GLU A 93 -14.77 -22.27 9.56
CA GLU A 93 -14.34 -22.89 8.32
C GLU A 93 -13.48 -21.94 7.47
N PHE A 94 -13.94 -20.70 7.31
CA PHE A 94 -13.29 -19.70 6.48
C PHE A 94 -13.62 -18.26 6.89
N GLN A 95 -12.72 -17.35 6.55
CA GLN A 95 -12.85 -15.92 6.76
C GLN A 95 -12.77 -15.18 5.43
N VAL A 96 -13.74 -14.30 5.18
CA VAL A 96 -13.70 -13.38 4.03
C VAL A 96 -13.04 -12.09 4.46
N LEU A 97 -12.02 -11.66 3.73
CA LEU A 97 -11.17 -10.51 4.05
C LEU A 97 -11.09 -9.56 2.85
N VAL A 98 -10.88 -8.27 3.12
CA VAL A 98 -10.66 -7.25 2.08
C VAL A 98 -9.19 -6.79 2.06
N GLY A 99 -8.57 -6.85 0.88
CA GLY A 99 -7.19 -6.40 0.65
C GLY A 99 -7.05 -5.39 -0.49
N SER A 100 -5.81 -5.01 -0.80
CA SER A 100 -5.47 -4.04 -1.86
C SER A 100 -5.88 -4.47 -3.27
N TYR A 101 -6.07 -5.77 -3.48
CA TYR A 101 -6.40 -6.36 -4.79
C TYR A 101 -7.85 -6.88 -4.86
N GLY A 102 -8.67 -6.60 -3.87
CA GLY A 102 -10.05 -7.08 -3.76
C GLY A 102 -10.25 -8.00 -2.55
N ALA A 103 -11.45 -8.60 -2.48
CA ALA A 103 -11.78 -9.53 -1.43
C ALA A 103 -11.16 -10.91 -1.70
N TYR A 104 -10.81 -11.61 -0.63
CA TYR A 104 -10.27 -12.96 -0.69
C TYR A 104 -10.78 -13.74 0.53
N VAL A 105 -10.88 -15.05 0.36
CA VAL A 105 -11.19 -15.97 1.44
C VAL A 105 -9.90 -16.59 1.97
N GLN A 106 -9.84 -16.78 3.28
CA GLN A 106 -8.78 -17.50 3.99
C GLN A 106 -9.43 -18.63 4.80
N ALA A 107 -8.99 -19.87 4.63
CA ALA A 107 -9.48 -21.03 5.37
C ALA A 107 -8.32 -21.82 5.97
N ARG A 108 -8.56 -22.49 7.09
CA ARG A 108 -7.60 -23.44 7.66
C ARG A 108 -7.63 -24.72 6.82
N ARG A 109 -6.47 -25.21 6.42
CA ARG A 109 -6.38 -26.52 5.74
C ARG A 109 -6.74 -27.61 6.76
N LYS A 110 -7.75 -28.43 6.44
CA LYS A 110 -7.99 -29.69 7.14
C LYS A 110 -6.90 -30.66 6.67
N GLU A 111 -6.00 -31.05 7.56
CA GLU A 111 -5.13 -32.20 7.29
C GLU A 111 -6.00 -33.45 7.41
N GLU A 112 -6.39 -34.04 6.27
CA GLU A 112 -7.00 -35.37 6.26
C GLU A 112 -5.93 -36.38 6.71
N GLY A 113 -6.05 -36.91 7.94
CA GLY A 113 -5.26 -38.05 8.38
C GLY A 113 -4.66 -38.04 9.80
N LYS A 114 -5.11 -37.21 10.74
CA LYS A 114 -4.88 -37.46 12.18
C LYS A 114 -6.15 -37.19 12.98
N GLU A 115 -6.89 -38.25 13.25
CA GLU A 115 -7.90 -38.27 14.31
C GLU A 115 -7.21 -38.03 15.66
N ASP A 116 -7.69 -36.98 16.32
CA ASP A 116 -7.81 -36.75 17.76
C ASP A 116 -6.72 -37.30 18.68
N SER A 117 -5.88 -36.39 19.14
CA SER A 117 -5.39 -36.43 20.51
C SER A 117 -5.77 -35.12 21.16
N GLU A 118 -6.80 -35.17 22.00
CA GLU A 118 -7.24 -34.09 22.86
C GLU A 118 -6.08 -33.52 23.68
N GLY A 119 -6.08 -32.21 23.88
CA GLY A 119 -5.30 -31.55 24.93
C GLY A 119 -3.93 -31.01 24.48
N GLY A 120 -3.95 -29.83 23.88
CA GLY A 120 -2.74 -29.06 23.64
C GLY A 120 -3.05 -27.57 23.49
N GLU A 121 -3.26 -26.89 24.61
CA GLU A 121 -3.41 -25.43 24.66
C GLU A 121 -2.22 -24.73 23.98
N GLY A 122 -2.55 -23.80 23.10
CA GLY A 122 -1.75 -22.61 22.77
C GLY A 122 -0.33 -22.84 22.29
N LYS A 123 -0.15 -23.28 21.05
CA LYS A 123 1.11 -23.06 20.31
C LYS A 123 0.84 -22.28 19.03
N GLU A 124 1.59 -21.19 18.90
CA GLU A 124 1.50 -20.15 17.86
C GLU A 124 1.12 -20.69 16.47
N GLU A 125 -0.01 -20.17 15.97
CA GLU A 125 -0.51 -20.36 14.60
C GLU A 125 0.58 -19.97 13.60
N THR A 126 1.29 -20.96 13.08
CA THR A 126 2.18 -20.75 11.95
C THR A 126 1.32 -20.47 10.71
N GLN A 127 1.56 -19.33 10.05
CA GLN A 127 0.93 -18.90 8.79
C GLN A 127 1.00 -19.93 7.64
N HIS A 128 1.63 -21.08 7.85
CA HIS A 128 1.87 -22.16 6.91
C HIS A 128 0.65 -23.08 6.68
N ASN A 129 -0.40 -23.03 7.51
CA ASN A 129 -1.57 -23.91 7.36
C ASN A 129 -2.85 -23.22 6.82
N LEU A 130 -2.70 -22.00 6.28
CA LEU A 130 -3.81 -21.19 5.78
C LEU A 130 -3.84 -21.20 4.26
N VAL A 131 -4.97 -21.60 3.68
CA VAL A 131 -5.22 -21.47 2.24
C VAL A 131 -5.97 -20.18 1.98
N LYS A 132 -5.47 -19.37 1.03
CA LYS A 132 -6.11 -18.12 0.61
C LYS A 132 -6.57 -18.24 -0.81
N ALA A 133 -7.80 -17.85 -1.16
CA ALA A 133 -8.28 -17.75 -2.54
C ALA A 133 -8.93 -16.40 -2.83
N ASN A 134 -8.72 -15.85 -4.02
CA ASN A 134 -9.33 -14.57 -4.39
C ASN A 134 -10.82 -14.80 -4.66
N ILE A 135 -11.66 -13.85 -4.22
CA ILE A 135 -13.08 -13.85 -4.54
C ILE A 135 -13.26 -12.97 -5.78
N PRO A 136 -13.89 -13.48 -6.86
CA PRO A 136 -14.14 -12.69 -8.06
C PRO A 136 -14.84 -11.37 -7.76
N GLN A 137 -14.39 -10.29 -8.42
CA GLN A 137 -15.00 -8.96 -8.23
C GLN A 137 -16.48 -8.92 -8.61
N THR A 138 -16.92 -9.79 -9.53
CA THR A 138 -18.35 -9.90 -9.89
C THR A 138 -19.20 -10.31 -8.71
N PHE A 139 -18.73 -11.26 -7.89
CA PHE A 139 -19.43 -11.70 -6.68
C PHE A 139 -19.41 -10.59 -5.62
N CYS A 140 -18.34 -9.79 -5.57
CA CYS A 140 -18.21 -8.70 -4.62
C CYS A 140 -19.12 -7.49 -4.92
N LYS A 141 -19.76 -7.42 -6.10
CA LYS A 141 -20.69 -6.33 -6.45
C LYS A 141 -22.04 -6.46 -5.75
N ASP A 142 -22.45 -7.69 -5.45
CA ASP A 142 -23.72 -8.00 -4.83
C ASP A 142 -23.47 -8.90 -3.62
N VAL A 143 -23.72 -8.36 -2.43
CA VAL A 143 -23.46 -9.05 -1.16
C VAL A 143 -24.20 -10.39 -1.08
N ASN A 144 -25.38 -10.50 -1.71
CA ASN A 144 -26.16 -11.72 -1.73
C ASN A 144 -25.47 -12.87 -2.51
N GLN A 145 -24.48 -12.54 -3.33
CA GLN A 145 -23.68 -13.53 -4.05
C GLN A 145 -22.55 -14.13 -3.22
N LEU A 146 -22.25 -13.57 -2.04
CA LEU A 146 -21.31 -14.17 -1.08
C LEU A 146 -22.03 -15.25 -0.27
N THR A 147 -22.32 -16.38 -0.92
CA THR A 147 -22.84 -17.58 -0.26
C THR A 147 -21.70 -18.50 0.17
N PRO A 148 -21.85 -19.27 1.26
CA PRO A 148 -20.84 -20.22 1.70
C PRO A 148 -20.39 -21.20 0.60
N GLU A 149 -21.33 -21.68 -0.21
CA GLU A 149 -21.08 -22.57 -1.35
C GLU A 149 -20.13 -21.95 -2.38
N ARG A 150 -20.37 -20.69 -2.76
CA ARG A 150 -19.51 -19.97 -3.72
C ARG A 150 -18.13 -19.68 -3.13
N ILE A 151 -18.05 -19.40 -1.84
CA ILE A 151 -16.78 -19.19 -1.14
C ILE A 151 -15.96 -20.49 -1.09
N ARG A 152 -16.59 -21.63 -0.76
CA ARG A 152 -15.96 -22.96 -0.83
C ARG A 152 -15.48 -23.27 -2.25
N LYS A 153 -16.30 -23.01 -3.27
CA LYS A 153 -15.90 -23.17 -4.69
C LYS A 153 -14.67 -22.33 -5.05
N CYS A 154 -14.51 -21.13 -4.48
CA CYS A 154 -13.29 -20.32 -4.70
C CYS A 154 -12.04 -20.96 -4.09
N LEU A 155 -12.15 -21.51 -2.87
CA LEU A 155 -11.08 -22.26 -2.21
C LEU A 155 -10.71 -23.52 -2.98
N GLU A 156 -11.71 -24.28 -3.43
CA GLU A 156 -11.55 -25.47 -4.27
C GLU A 156 -10.93 -25.13 -5.61
N THR A 157 -11.37 -24.07 -6.30
CA THR A 157 -10.84 -23.72 -7.63
C THR A 157 -9.35 -23.38 -7.58
N LYS A 158 -8.90 -22.69 -6.52
CA LYS A 158 -7.47 -22.36 -6.37
C LYS A 158 -6.61 -23.54 -5.93
N GLN A 159 -7.16 -24.44 -5.11
CA GLN A 159 -6.50 -25.69 -4.72
C GLN A 159 -6.66 -26.79 -5.77
N GLY A 160 -7.59 -26.61 -6.69
CA GLY A 160 -8.04 -27.58 -7.65
C GLY A 160 -7.05 -27.74 -8.80
N PRO A 161 -7.31 -28.71 -9.68
CA PRO A 161 -6.38 -29.10 -10.73
C PRO A 161 -6.13 -27.97 -11.74
N TYR A 162 -7.03 -26.99 -11.83
CA TYR A 162 -7.10 -25.97 -12.89
C TYR A 162 -6.05 -24.86 -12.82
N ASN A 163 -5.20 -24.83 -11.79
CA ASN A 163 -4.16 -23.82 -11.69
C ASN A 163 -2.82 -24.32 -12.24
N GLY A 164 -2.52 -23.97 -13.49
CA GLY A 164 -1.31 -24.38 -14.19
C GLY A 164 -1.49 -25.57 -15.12
N ILE A 165 -2.74 -25.90 -15.54
CA ILE A 165 -2.99 -26.95 -16.52
C ILE A 165 -2.44 -26.50 -17.88
N LEU A 166 -1.63 -27.35 -18.51
CA LEU A 166 -1.22 -27.20 -19.89
C LEU A 166 -2.36 -27.61 -20.81
N ILE A 167 -2.94 -26.64 -21.52
CA ILE A 167 -3.98 -26.90 -22.54
C ILE A 167 -3.34 -27.37 -23.86
N GLY A 168 -2.15 -26.86 -24.16
CA GLY A 168 -1.35 -27.26 -25.32
C GLY A 168 -0.25 -26.25 -25.61
N ARG A 169 0.27 -26.25 -26.83
CA ARG A 169 1.29 -25.30 -27.27
C ARG A 169 0.80 -24.48 -28.44
N ASP A 170 1.22 -23.23 -28.48
CA ASP A 170 0.93 -22.33 -29.58
C ASP A 170 1.82 -22.62 -30.81
N ASP A 171 1.57 -21.93 -31.92
CA ASP A 171 2.34 -22.07 -33.16
C ASP A 171 3.83 -21.72 -32.95
N ASP A 172 4.13 -20.82 -32.02
CA ASP A 172 5.48 -20.47 -31.58
C ASP A 172 6.11 -21.49 -30.59
N ASN A 173 5.45 -22.64 -30.38
CA ASN A 173 5.82 -23.68 -29.42
C ASN A 173 5.81 -23.23 -27.94
N GLU A 174 5.19 -22.08 -27.64
CA GLU A 174 5.00 -21.59 -26.27
C GLU A 174 3.81 -22.31 -25.59
N PRO A 175 3.91 -22.67 -24.30
CA PRO A 175 2.82 -23.35 -23.61
C PRO A 175 1.63 -22.42 -23.35
N ILE A 176 0.42 -22.93 -23.55
CA ILE A 176 -0.83 -22.27 -23.19
C ILE A 176 -1.33 -22.89 -21.89
N LEU A 177 -1.35 -22.09 -20.83
CA LEU A 177 -1.67 -22.52 -19.47
C LEU A 177 -3.03 -21.95 -19.04
N LEU A 178 -3.88 -22.79 -18.46
CA LEU A 178 -5.06 -22.38 -17.71
C LEU A 178 -4.65 -22.08 -16.26
N ARG A 179 -5.04 -20.91 -15.76
CA ARG A 179 -4.68 -20.43 -14.42
C ARG A 179 -5.85 -19.73 -13.73
N VAL A 180 -5.73 -19.63 -12.41
CA VAL A 180 -6.72 -18.97 -11.54
C VAL A 180 -6.20 -17.59 -11.11
N GLY A 181 -6.95 -16.53 -11.44
CA GLY A 181 -6.59 -15.14 -11.16
C GLY A 181 -7.63 -14.42 -10.28
N PRO A 182 -7.39 -13.14 -9.93
CA PRO A 182 -8.33 -12.35 -9.12
C PRO A 182 -9.67 -12.08 -9.81
N TYR A 183 -9.72 -12.18 -11.14
CA TYR A 183 -10.92 -11.96 -11.94
C TYR A 183 -11.58 -13.25 -12.42
N GLY A 184 -11.09 -14.42 -11.98
CA GLY A 184 -11.55 -15.73 -12.42
C GLY A 184 -10.48 -16.52 -13.19
N LEU A 185 -10.92 -17.52 -13.96
CA LEU A 185 -10.05 -18.32 -14.82
C LEU A 185 -9.50 -17.47 -15.96
N TYR A 186 -8.24 -17.69 -16.32
CA TYR A 186 -7.62 -17.03 -17.45
C TYR A 186 -6.63 -17.96 -18.16
N LEU A 187 -6.46 -17.74 -19.45
CA LEU A 187 -5.43 -18.38 -20.24
C LEU A 187 -4.20 -17.48 -20.29
N GLN A 188 -3.03 -18.09 -20.20
CA GLN A 188 -1.72 -17.44 -20.31
C GLN A 188 -0.90 -18.13 -21.38
N LYS A 189 -0.35 -17.36 -22.33
CA LYS A 189 0.69 -17.82 -23.26
C LYS A 189 2.08 -17.66 -22.60
N GLY A 190 2.85 -18.74 -22.52
CA GLY A 190 4.16 -18.84 -21.86
C GLY A 190 4.10 -19.12 -20.35
N GLU A 191 5.22 -19.59 -19.78
CA GLU A 191 5.31 -19.96 -18.34
C GLU A 191 5.47 -18.75 -17.39
N GLY A 192 5.83 -17.57 -17.91
CA GLY A 192 6.07 -16.37 -17.11
C GLY A 192 6.28 -15.11 -17.93
N GLU A 193 6.58 -14.01 -17.25
CA GLU A 193 7.03 -12.76 -17.88
C GLU A 193 8.48 -12.95 -18.35
N ALA A 194 8.69 -13.16 -19.65
CA ALA A 194 10.03 -13.12 -20.24
C ALA A 194 10.60 -11.70 -20.12
N GLU A 195 11.93 -11.56 -19.98
CA GLU A 195 12.62 -10.28 -19.75
C GLU A 195 12.04 -9.11 -20.56
N GLY A 196 11.23 -8.26 -19.90
CA GLY A 196 10.64 -7.05 -20.48
C GLY A 196 9.34 -7.21 -21.29
N LYS A 197 8.79 -8.41 -21.48
CA LYS A 197 7.49 -8.64 -22.14
C LYS A 197 6.48 -9.25 -21.18
N THR A 198 5.35 -8.54 -20.97
CA THR A 198 4.21 -9.07 -20.22
C THR A 198 3.60 -10.25 -20.97
N ALA A 199 3.49 -11.41 -20.32
CA ALA A 199 2.82 -12.57 -20.90
C ALA A 199 1.39 -12.23 -21.36
N LYS A 200 1.00 -12.70 -22.55
CA LYS A 200 -0.34 -12.47 -23.09
C LYS A 200 -1.34 -13.27 -22.23
N LYS A 201 -2.31 -12.56 -21.65
CA LYS A 201 -3.32 -13.13 -20.75
C LYS A 201 -4.71 -12.73 -21.24
N VAL A 202 -5.64 -13.68 -21.18
CA VAL A 202 -7.05 -13.43 -21.50
C VAL A 202 -7.94 -14.10 -20.47
N ALA A 203 -8.89 -13.34 -19.94
CA ALA A 203 -9.87 -13.89 -19.00
C ALA A 203 -10.88 -14.76 -19.74
N LEU A 204 -11.29 -15.85 -19.10
CA LEU A 204 -12.35 -16.72 -19.60
C LEU A 204 -13.71 -16.33 -19.00
N PRO A 205 -14.83 -16.63 -19.69
CA PRO A 205 -16.17 -16.48 -19.12
C PRO A 205 -16.33 -17.28 -17.81
N GLN A 206 -17.15 -16.76 -16.87
CA GLN A 206 -17.31 -17.39 -15.55
C GLN A 206 -18.03 -18.74 -15.59
N ASP A 207 -18.88 -18.93 -16.61
CA ASP A 207 -19.70 -20.13 -16.77
C ASP A 207 -19.02 -21.20 -17.66
N MET A 208 -17.81 -20.92 -18.16
CA MET A 208 -17.08 -21.86 -19.00
C MET A 208 -16.52 -23.01 -18.16
N ASP A 209 -16.79 -24.25 -18.59
CA ASP A 209 -16.24 -25.45 -17.95
C ASP A 209 -14.72 -25.56 -18.22
N PRO A 210 -13.88 -25.55 -17.18
CA PRO A 210 -12.43 -25.65 -17.33
C PRO A 210 -11.95 -26.99 -17.89
N GLN A 211 -12.72 -28.09 -17.78
CA GLN A 211 -12.31 -29.39 -18.34
C GLN A 211 -12.54 -29.50 -19.84
N GLY A 212 -13.43 -28.67 -20.41
CA GLY A 212 -13.82 -28.72 -21.81
C GLY A 212 -13.04 -27.80 -22.76
N ILE A 213 -12.00 -27.11 -22.29
CA ILE A 213 -11.31 -26.10 -23.11
C ILE A 213 -10.34 -26.78 -24.08
N SER A 214 -10.70 -26.79 -25.37
CA SER A 214 -9.81 -27.26 -26.44
C SER A 214 -8.68 -26.28 -26.75
N LEU A 215 -7.59 -26.78 -27.34
CA LEU A 215 -6.47 -25.96 -27.81
C LEU A 215 -6.91 -24.88 -28.82
N GLU A 216 -7.81 -25.23 -29.73
CA GLU A 216 -8.37 -24.29 -30.72
C GLU A 216 -9.14 -23.15 -30.05
N THR A 217 -9.98 -23.49 -29.07
CA THR A 217 -10.70 -22.50 -28.27
C THR A 217 -9.72 -21.60 -27.53
N ALA A 218 -8.70 -22.18 -26.90
CA ALA A 218 -7.71 -21.41 -26.15
C ALA A 218 -6.93 -20.43 -27.04
N LYS A 219 -6.55 -20.85 -28.25
CA LYS A 219 -5.93 -19.97 -29.26
C LYS A 219 -6.87 -18.85 -29.70
N ALA A 220 -8.15 -19.15 -29.92
CA ALA A 220 -9.15 -18.16 -30.29
C ALA A 220 -9.31 -17.06 -29.21
N TYR A 221 -9.38 -17.44 -27.94
CA TYR A 221 -9.41 -16.48 -26.83
C TYR A 221 -8.10 -15.69 -26.72
N LEU A 222 -6.95 -16.34 -26.85
CA LEU A 222 -5.65 -15.66 -26.78
C LEU A 222 -5.46 -14.66 -27.92
N ASN A 223 -6.18 -14.78 -29.04
CA ASN A 223 -6.15 -13.81 -30.14
C ASN A 223 -7.02 -12.57 -29.91
N LEU A 224 -7.75 -12.49 -28.80
CA LEU A 224 -8.44 -11.26 -28.41
C LEU A 224 -7.43 -10.17 -27.95
N PRO A 225 -7.75 -8.88 -28.18
CA PRO A 225 -8.91 -8.37 -28.90
C PRO A 225 -8.80 -8.58 -30.43
N ARG A 226 -9.90 -9.00 -31.08
CA ARG A 226 -9.97 -9.23 -32.54
C ARG A 226 -10.73 -8.11 -33.25
N VAL A 227 -10.34 -7.79 -34.48
CA VAL A 227 -11.11 -6.87 -35.35
C VAL A 227 -12.32 -7.61 -35.93
N ILE A 228 -13.51 -7.00 -35.85
CA ILE A 228 -14.74 -7.53 -36.47
C ILE A 228 -14.88 -6.94 -37.88
N CYS A 229 -14.87 -5.62 -37.98
CA CYS A 229 -15.01 -4.88 -39.22
C CYS A 229 -14.54 -3.42 -39.05
N ASP A 230 -14.50 -2.69 -40.16
CA ASP A 230 -14.39 -1.23 -40.15
C ASP A 230 -15.78 -0.61 -40.11
N HIS A 231 -15.95 0.45 -39.29
CA HIS A 231 -17.22 1.15 -39.18
C HIS A 231 -17.59 1.82 -40.52
N PRO A 232 -18.81 1.65 -41.04
CA PRO A 232 -19.18 2.06 -42.40
C PRO A 232 -19.06 3.57 -42.65
N GLU A 233 -19.31 4.39 -41.63
CA GLU A 233 -19.27 5.87 -41.76
C GLU A 233 -17.88 6.47 -41.54
N THR A 234 -17.04 5.83 -40.72
CA THR A 234 -15.76 6.44 -40.27
C THR A 234 -14.53 5.68 -40.73
N GLY A 235 -14.70 4.48 -41.31
CA GLY A 235 -13.61 3.60 -41.72
C GLY A 235 -12.72 3.11 -40.57
N SER A 236 -13.11 3.36 -39.31
CA SER A 236 -12.30 2.99 -38.15
C SER A 236 -12.62 1.57 -37.69
N ALA A 237 -11.58 0.78 -37.39
CA ALA A 237 -11.73 -0.61 -36.95
C ALA A 237 -12.52 -0.73 -35.62
N ILE A 238 -13.49 -1.64 -35.61
CA ILE A 238 -14.23 -2.09 -34.43
C ILE A 238 -13.59 -3.39 -33.94
N GLN A 239 -13.12 -3.39 -32.70
CA GLN A 239 -12.52 -4.56 -32.06
C GLN A 239 -13.42 -5.11 -30.97
N VAL A 240 -13.36 -6.42 -30.72
CA VAL A 240 -14.03 -7.07 -29.60
C VAL A 240 -13.01 -7.77 -28.70
N GLY A 241 -13.22 -7.70 -27.39
CA GLY A 241 -12.32 -8.31 -26.41
C GLY A 241 -12.98 -8.56 -25.06
N ILE A 242 -12.20 -9.10 -24.12
CA ILE A 242 -12.62 -9.38 -22.74
C ILE A 242 -11.77 -8.56 -21.79
N GLY A 243 -12.43 -7.78 -20.95
CA GLY A 243 -11.79 -6.94 -19.94
C GLY A 243 -12.24 -7.29 -18.53
N ARG A 244 -11.76 -6.53 -17.55
CA ARG A 244 -12.11 -6.71 -16.12
C ARG A 244 -13.60 -6.57 -15.81
N TYR A 245 -14.37 -5.97 -16.72
CA TYR A 245 -15.80 -5.69 -16.56
C TYR A 245 -16.69 -6.57 -17.46
N GLY A 246 -16.11 -7.54 -18.18
CA GLY A 246 -16.81 -8.38 -19.15
C GLY A 246 -16.35 -8.16 -20.60
N THR A 247 -17.13 -8.70 -21.53
CA THR A 247 -16.97 -8.54 -22.97
C THR A 247 -17.23 -7.09 -23.39
N PHE A 248 -16.44 -6.59 -24.34
CA PHE A 248 -16.54 -5.21 -24.80
C PHE A 248 -16.22 -5.07 -26.29
N LEU A 249 -16.77 -4.02 -26.89
CA LEU A 249 -16.34 -3.44 -28.15
C LEU A 249 -15.43 -2.24 -27.89
N LEU A 250 -14.36 -2.13 -28.67
CA LEU A 250 -13.44 -1.00 -28.71
C LEU A 250 -13.53 -0.33 -30.07
N TYR A 251 -13.85 0.95 -30.07
CA TYR A 251 -13.99 1.76 -31.27
C TYR A 251 -13.44 3.17 -30.99
N GLN A 252 -12.47 3.63 -31.79
CA GLN A 252 -11.81 4.95 -31.64
C GLN A 252 -11.36 5.28 -30.20
N GLY A 253 -10.83 4.28 -29.49
CA GLY A 253 -10.38 4.43 -28.09
C GLY A 253 -11.50 4.42 -27.04
N SER A 254 -12.75 4.30 -27.47
CA SER A 254 -13.93 4.22 -26.61
C SER A 254 -14.39 2.77 -26.45
N TYR A 255 -14.67 2.38 -25.20
CA TYR A 255 -15.18 1.05 -24.86
C TYR A 255 -16.71 1.05 -24.74
N ARG A 256 -17.34 -0.03 -25.20
CA ARG A 256 -18.77 -0.33 -25.02
C ARG A 256 -18.93 -1.75 -24.51
N SER A 257 -19.74 -1.97 -23.49
CA SER A 257 -20.01 -3.33 -23.00
C SER A 257 -20.85 -4.09 -24.02
N LEU A 258 -20.51 -5.35 -24.26
CA LEU A 258 -21.29 -6.25 -25.09
C LEU A 258 -22.42 -6.87 -24.23
N PRO A 259 -23.69 -6.88 -24.69
CA PRO A 259 -24.78 -7.56 -23.99
C PRO A 259 -24.52 -9.06 -23.83
N ALA A 260 -25.08 -9.67 -22.78
CA ALA A 260 -24.89 -11.10 -22.50
C ALA A 260 -25.55 -12.04 -23.54
N THR A 261 -26.44 -11.52 -24.39
CA THR A 261 -27.08 -12.25 -25.48
C THR A 261 -26.18 -12.44 -26.70
N ASP A 262 -25.15 -11.60 -26.83
CA ASP A 262 -24.29 -11.52 -28.00
C ASP A 262 -22.97 -12.27 -27.71
N ASP A 263 -22.60 -13.25 -28.56
CA ASP A 263 -21.37 -14.02 -28.40
C ASP A 263 -20.17 -13.35 -29.07
N ILE A 264 -19.00 -13.41 -28.41
CA ILE A 264 -17.79 -12.71 -28.84
C ILE A 264 -17.21 -13.21 -30.18
N PHE A 265 -17.45 -14.46 -30.55
CA PHE A 265 -16.92 -15.07 -31.77
C PHE A 265 -17.92 -15.01 -32.93
N THR A 266 -19.22 -15.01 -32.65
CA THR A 266 -20.27 -14.96 -33.70
C THR A 266 -20.83 -13.57 -33.99
N LEU A 267 -20.48 -12.56 -33.18
CA LEU A 267 -20.93 -11.18 -33.37
C LEU A 267 -20.66 -10.65 -34.79
N ASP A 268 -21.71 -10.13 -35.43
CA ASP A 268 -21.71 -9.57 -36.77
C ASP A 268 -21.44 -8.06 -36.81
N CYS A 269 -21.05 -7.58 -38.00
CA CYS A 269 -20.69 -6.18 -38.23
C CYS A 269 -21.85 -5.22 -37.96
N SER A 270 -23.06 -5.57 -38.40
CA SER A 270 -24.25 -4.74 -38.28
C SER A 270 -24.63 -4.54 -36.82
N ARG A 271 -24.65 -5.63 -36.04
CA ARG A 271 -24.89 -5.58 -34.59
C ARG A 271 -23.80 -4.81 -33.84
N ALA A 272 -22.53 -4.98 -34.21
CA ALA A 272 -21.44 -4.23 -33.58
C ALA A 272 -21.60 -2.72 -33.79
N VAL A 273 -21.94 -2.28 -35.01
CA VAL A 273 -22.25 -0.88 -35.33
C VAL A 273 -23.48 -0.39 -34.57
N GLU A 274 -24.53 -1.21 -34.49
CA GLU A 274 -25.73 -0.90 -33.70
C GLU A 274 -25.37 -0.65 -32.22
N ILE A 275 -24.53 -1.47 -31.60
CA ILE A 275 -24.12 -1.29 -30.19
C ILE A 275 -23.26 -0.04 -30.02
N ILE A 276 -22.38 0.27 -30.98
CA ILE A 276 -21.59 1.51 -30.97
C ILE A 276 -22.50 2.75 -31.06
N ASN A 277 -23.54 2.71 -31.89
CA ASN A 277 -24.44 3.83 -32.18
C ASN A 277 -25.60 3.98 -31.18
N SER A 278 -26.19 2.86 -30.74
CA SER A 278 -27.31 2.82 -29.78
C SER A 278 -26.88 3.20 -28.38
N ALA A 279 -25.60 2.99 -28.04
CA ALA A 279 -25.02 3.54 -26.84
C ALA A 279 -24.85 5.06 -27.02
N ALA A 280 -25.94 5.80 -26.76
CA ALA A 280 -25.95 7.24 -26.56
C ALA A 280 -24.64 7.61 -25.86
N VAL A 281 -23.82 8.44 -26.52
CA VAL A 281 -22.52 8.88 -26.01
C VAL A 281 -22.72 9.24 -24.55
N SER A 282 -22.21 8.40 -23.64
CA SER A 282 -22.37 8.69 -22.22
C SER A 282 -21.81 10.09 -22.04
N PRO A 283 -22.54 11.04 -21.42
CA PRO A 283 -22.02 12.39 -21.16
C PRO A 283 -20.74 12.36 -20.30
N ARG A 284 -20.37 11.18 -19.78
CA ARG A 284 -19.14 10.90 -19.02
C ARG A 284 -17.98 10.40 -19.89
N SER A 285 -18.20 10.12 -21.18
CA SER A 285 -17.15 9.65 -22.09
C SER A 285 -16.30 10.82 -22.57
N THR A 286 -14.99 10.65 -22.46
CA THR A 286 -14.01 11.64 -22.85
C THR A 286 -13.89 11.68 -24.38
N ARG A 287 -14.40 12.72 -25.04
CA ARG A 287 -14.27 12.91 -26.51
C ARG A 287 -13.39 14.10 -26.84
N VAL A 288 -12.60 14.00 -27.90
CA VAL A 288 -11.83 15.14 -28.44
C VAL A 288 -12.80 16.05 -29.20
N ILE A 289 -12.82 17.33 -28.84
CA ILE A 289 -13.63 18.38 -29.48
C ILE A 289 -12.82 19.04 -30.60
N ALA A 290 -11.58 19.44 -30.31
CA ALA A 290 -10.69 20.10 -31.26
C ALA A 290 -9.23 19.65 -31.04
N GLU A 291 -8.51 19.38 -32.13
CA GLU A 291 -7.07 19.14 -32.10
C GLU A 291 -6.34 20.46 -32.40
N LEU A 292 -5.57 20.97 -31.43
CA LEU A 292 -4.95 22.30 -31.50
C LEU A 292 -3.49 22.26 -31.98
N GLY A 293 -2.87 21.07 -32.04
CA GLY A 293 -1.48 20.89 -32.49
C GLY A 293 -0.59 20.29 -31.41
N GLU A 294 0.68 20.71 -31.36
CA GLU A 294 1.69 20.19 -30.42
C GLU A 294 2.38 21.31 -29.62
N TYR A 295 2.62 21.05 -28.33
CA TYR A 295 3.39 21.90 -27.43
C TYR A 295 4.34 21.02 -26.59
N GLU A 296 5.63 21.37 -26.54
CA GLU A 296 6.66 20.59 -25.84
C GLU A 296 6.67 19.08 -26.21
N ARG A 297 6.54 18.77 -27.52
CA ARG A 297 6.43 17.39 -28.06
C ARG A 297 5.23 16.59 -27.52
N ARG A 298 4.19 17.28 -27.05
CA ARG A 298 2.96 16.68 -26.56
C ARG A 298 1.79 17.25 -27.35
N ARG A 299 0.89 16.37 -27.80
CA ARG A 299 -0.34 16.77 -28.48
C ARG A 299 -1.23 17.57 -27.53
N VAL A 300 -1.74 18.70 -28.02
CA VAL A 300 -2.66 19.59 -27.34
C VAL A 300 -4.03 19.45 -28.00
N ALA A 301 -5.05 19.14 -27.22
CA ALA A 301 -6.41 19.01 -27.70
C ALA A 301 -7.42 19.52 -26.65
N VAL A 302 -8.54 20.06 -27.13
CA VAL A 302 -9.72 20.33 -26.30
C VAL A 302 -10.54 19.06 -26.20
N VAL A 303 -10.89 18.68 -24.99
CA VAL A 303 -11.51 17.40 -24.67
C VAL A 303 -12.74 17.62 -23.79
N GLN A 304 -13.87 17.03 -24.17
CA GLN A 304 -15.07 16.98 -23.34
C GLN A 304 -14.85 15.98 -22.19
N GLY A 305 -14.95 16.42 -20.93
CA GLY A 305 -14.91 15.53 -19.77
C GLY A 305 -16.23 15.51 -18.98
N ARG A 306 -16.27 14.73 -17.90
CA ARG A 306 -17.41 14.65 -16.95
C ARG A 306 -17.83 16.02 -16.40
N PHE A 307 -16.90 16.96 -16.30
CA PHE A 307 -17.10 18.28 -15.68
C PHE A 307 -17.09 19.42 -16.70
N GLY A 308 -17.24 19.11 -18.00
CA GLY A 308 -17.17 20.07 -19.09
C GLY A 308 -15.90 19.96 -19.94
N PRO A 309 -15.79 20.78 -21.02
CA PRO A 309 -14.60 20.88 -21.86
C PRO A 309 -13.35 21.31 -21.08
N TYR A 310 -12.20 20.73 -21.41
CA TYR A 310 -10.91 21.10 -20.84
C TYR A 310 -9.76 20.86 -21.84
N ILE A 311 -8.63 21.53 -21.63
CA ILE A 311 -7.44 21.39 -22.49
C ILE A 311 -6.57 20.26 -21.96
N LYS A 312 -6.17 19.32 -22.82
CA LYS A 312 -5.27 18.21 -22.50
C LYS A 312 -3.97 18.34 -23.27
N CYS A 313 -2.84 18.34 -22.56
CA CYS A 313 -1.48 18.31 -23.11
C CYS A 313 -0.68 17.18 -22.46
N GLY A 314 -0.69 16.00 -23.09
CA GLY A 314 -0.15 14.77 -22.52
C GLY A 314 -0.79 14.39 -21.19
N LEU A 315 -0.04 14.52 -20.09
CA LEU A 315 -0.49 14.27 -18.71
C LEU A 315 -1.06 15.52 -17.99
N VAL A 316 -0.89 16.71 -18.59
CA VAL A 316 -1.34 17.98 -17.98
C VAL A 316 -2.73 18.30 -18.51
N ASN A 317 -3.69 18.49 -17.59
CA ASN A 317 -5.05 18.91 -17.91
C ASN A 317 -5.27 20.34 -17.41
N ALA A 318 -5.51 21.30 -18.29
CA ALA A 318 -5.80 22.70 -17.99
C ALA A 318 -7.30 23.02 -18.13
N LYS A 319 -7.77 24.05 -17.42
CA LYS A 319 -9.15 24.54 -17.61
C LYS A 319 -9.24 25.25 -18.96
N LEU A 320 -10.38 25.13 -19.63
CA LEU A 320 -10.66 25.94 -20.81
C LEU A 320 -10.91 27.40 -20.38
N PRO A 321 -10.46 28.42 -21.15
CA PRO A 321 -10.77 29.82 -20.86
C PRO A 321 -12.28 30.06 -20.77
N GLU A 322 -12.71 30.99 -19.90
CA GLU A 322 -14.14 31.21 -19.62
C GLU A 322 -14.94 31.63 -20.86
N HIS A 323 -14.34 32.39 -21.77
CA HIS A 323 -14.96 32.83 -23.03
C HIS A 323 -15.14 31.69 -24.06
N HIS A 324 -14.40 30.59 -23.94
CA HIS A 324 -14.55 29.40 -24.80
C HIS A 324 -15.41 28.30 -24.16
N LYS A 325 -16.04 28.56 -23.01
CA LYS A 325 -16.83 27.55 -22.31
C LYS A 325 -18.05 27.07 -23.12
N ASP A 326 -18.68 28.00 -23.83
CA ASP A 326 -19.88 27.73 -24.65
C ASP A 326 -19.54 27.41 -26.12
N SER A 327 -18.36 27.84 -26.60
CA SER A 327 -17.81 27.51 -27.92
C SER A 327 -16.40 26.91 -27.81
N PRO A 328 -16.29 25.63 -27.41
CA PRO A 328 -15.00 24.98 -27.14
C PRO A 328 -14.19 24.67 -28.41
N GLU A 329 -14.82 24.66 -29.59
CA GLU A 329 -14.16 24.49 -30.89
C GLU A 329 -13.29 25.68 -31.30
N ASP A 330 -13.60 26.89 -30.83
CA ASP A 330 -12.90 28.12 -31.25
C ASP A 330 -11.60 28.40 -30.49
N CYS A 331 -11.27 27.57 -29.50
CA CYS A 331 -10.08 27.75 -28.67
C CYS A 331 -8.81 27.64 -29.51
N THR A 332 -7.92 28.62 -29.43
CA THR A 332 -6.66 28.60 -30.19
C THR A 332 -5.55 27.85 -29.45
N LEU A 333 -4.50 27.45 -30.18
CA LEU A 333 -3.31 26.82 -29.59
C LEU A 333 -2.61 27.74 -28.58
N GLU A 334 -2.59 29.05 -28.83
CA GLU A 334 -1.89 30.02 -27.99
C GLU A 334 -2.55 30.16 -26.62
N GLU A 335 -3.88 30.31 -26.58
CA GLU A 335 -4.68 30.37 -25.35
C GLU A 335 -4.62 29.06 -24.56
N ALA A 336 -4.56 27.93 -25.29
CA ALA A 336 -4.39 26.63 -24.69
C ALA A 336 -3.03 26.50 -23.98
N ILE A 337 -1.96 26.97 -24.62
CA ILE A 337 -0.60 27.01 -24.04
C ILE A 337 -0.57 27.90 -22.80
N GLU A 338 -1.23 29.06 -22.81
CA GLU A 338 -1.31 29.96 -21.66
C GLU A 338 -1.99 29.27 -20.47
N SER A 339 -3.12 28.62 -20.71
CA SER A 339 -3.85 27.84 -19.71
C SER A 339 -3.02 26.67 -19.14
N ILE A 340 -2.18 26.04 -19.97
CA ILE A 340 -1.24 24.98 -19.56
C ILE A 340 -0.09 25.54 -18.72
N LYS A 341 0.46 26.70 -19.08
CA LYS A 341 1.54 27.37 -18.34
C LYS A 341 1.08 27.80 -16.95
N LEU A 342 -0.13 28.36 -16.84
CA LEU A 342 -0.72 28.80 -15.58
C LEU A 342 -0.89 27.64 -14.57
N LYS A 343 -1.02 26.42 -15.08
CA LYS A 343 -1.25 25.21 -14.29
C LYS A 343 -0.01 24.31 -14.16
N SER A 344 1.04 24.55 -14.94
CA SER A 344 2.26 23.78 -14.87
C SER A 344 2.96 24.05 -13.54
N PRO A 345 3.21 23.04 -12.69
CA PRO A 345 3.98 23.24 -11.48
C PRO A 345 5.38 23.73 -11.86
N GLN A 346 5.83 24.85 -11.30
CA GLN A 346 7.22 25.25 -11.42
C GLN A 346 8.13 24.06 -11.11
N LYS A 347 9.10 23.80 -12.00
CA LYS A 347 10.00 22.65 -12.06
C LYS A 347 10.59 22.26 -10.69
N GLY A 348 9.89 21.42 -9.95
CA GLY A 348 10.50 20.50 -9.00
C GLY A 348 10.90 19.25 -9.75
N LYS A 349 12.18 19.08 -10.05
CA LYS A 349 12.73 17.90 -10.74
C LYS A 349 12.24 16.61 -10.06
N SER A 350 11.37 15.87 -10.72
CA SER A 350 11.08 14.47 -10.40
C SER A 350 12.08 13.60 -11.16
N THR A 351 13.07 13.04 -10.46
CA THR A 351 13.90 11.95 -10.96
C THR A 351 13.61 10.66 -10.17
N PRO A 352 13.68 9.48 -10.80
CA PRO A 352 13.24 8.21 -10.23
C PRO A 352 14.26 7.67 -9.22
N LYS A 353 13.76 7.10 -8.11
CA LYS A 353 14.58 6.44 -7.08
C LYS A 353 15.21 5.15 -7.61
N LYS A 354 16.54 5.12 -7.72
CA LYS A 354 17.34 3.91 -7.50
C LYS A 354 18.07 4.04 -6.16
N LYS A 355 18.10 2.91 -5.44
CA LYS A 355 18.87 2.69 -4.20
C LYS A 355 20.36 2.93 -4.48
N ASP A 356 21.03 3.63 -3.57
CA ASP A 356 22.11 3.07 -2.73
C ASP A 356 22.62 4.14 -1.76
N SER A 357 23.24 3.69 -0.67
CA SER A 357 23.90 4.46 0.39
C SER A 357 25.07 3.61 0.91
N PRO A 358 26.07 4.11 1.69
CA PRO A 358 26.39 5.49 2.08
C PRO A 358 27.91 5.84 2.08
N ALA A 359 28.25 7.14 2.04
CA ALA A 359 29.44 7.82 2.60
C ALA A 359 29.42 9.28 2.07
N SER A 360 30.02 10.33 2.62
CA SER A 360 30.47 10.76 3.94
C SER A 360 30.65 12.29 3.86
N LYS A 361 30.35 13.00 4.95
CA LYS A 361 30.60 14.42 5.28
C LYS A 361 31.23 15.35 4.22
N GLY A 362 30.52 16.43 3.92
CA GLY A 362 31.06 17.74 3.53
C GLY A 362 30.15 18.84 4.07
N LYS A 363 30.70 19.80 4.83
CA LYS A 363 30.00 20.98 5.37
C LYS A 363 29.59 21.90 4.21
N ALA A 364 28.33 22.33 4.19
CA ALA A 364 27.87 23.49 3.43
C ALA A 364 27.02 24.38 4.35
N GLU A 365 27.13 25.68 4.14
CA GLU A 365 26.66 26.77 4.99
C GLU A 365 25.15 26.76 5.29
N GLN A 366 24.84 27.28 6.47
CA GLN A 366 23.51 27.26 7.09
C GLN A 366 22.54 28.20 6.36
N SER A 367 21.58 27.61 5.65
CA SER A 367 20.24 28.21 5.53
C SER A 367 19.40 27.78 6.74
N ALA A 368 18.69 28.73 7.35
CA ALA A 368 18.00 28.61 8.65
C ALA A 368 17.26 27.28 8.87
N SER A 369 17.63 26.60 9.96
CA SER A 369 16.90 25.45 10.50
C SER A 369 15.73 25.94 11.36
N PRO A 370 14.61 25.19 11.47
CA PRO A 370 13.50 25.57 12.34
C PRO A 370 13.99 25.73 13.79
N SER A 371 13.47 26.75 14.50
CA SER A 371 13.89 27.08 15.86
C SER A 371 13.81 25.86 16.80
N ARG A 372 14.87 25.60 17.57
CA ARG A 372 14.86 24.52 18.57
C ARG A 372 14.00 24.97 19.76
N LYS A 373 13.24 24.05 20.35
CA LYS A 373 12.45 24.30 21.57
C LYS A 373 13.31 24.90 22.69
N SER A 374 12.73 25.83 23.46
CA SER A 374 13.36 26.47 24.62
C SER A 374 13.82 25.45 25.67
N ARG A 375 14.97 25.70 26.32
CA ARG A 375 15.51 24.80 27.35
C ARG A 375 14.86 25.07 28.71
N SER A 376 14.75 24.03 29.53
CA SER A 376 14.33 24.13 30.94
C SER A 376 15.49 24.64 31.81
N SER A 377 15.20 25.20 32.99
CA SER A 377 16.19 25.73 33.93
C SER A 377 17.27 24.70 34.32
N TYR A 378 16.88 23.45 34.56
CA TYR A 378 17.83 22.34 34.76
C TYR A 378 18.69 22.04 33.52
N ALA A 379 18.15 22.21 32.31
CA ALA A 379 18.90 21.99 31.07
C ALA A 379 19.94 23.08 30.82
N ILE A 380 19.69 24.31 31.27
CA ILE A 380 20.65 25.42 31.22
C ILE A 380 21.75 25.19 32.26
N PHE A 381 21.38 24.87 33.50
CA PHE A 381 22.32 24.51 34.58
C PHE A 381 23.22 23.32 34.20
N SER A 382 22.62 22.23 33.72
CA SER A 382 23.39 21.04 33.32
C SER A 382 24.28 21.30 32.10
N ALA A 383 23.92 22.21 31.20
CA ALA A 383 24.81 22.60 30.10
C ALA A 383 26.05 23.36 30.59
N GLU A 384 25.92 24.18 31.63
CA GLU A 384 27.01 24.97 32.21
C GLU A 384 27.96 24.14 33.08
N LYS A 385 27.42 23.25 33.93
CA LYS A 385 28.22 22.46 34.88
C LYS A 385 28.78 21.15 34.30
N ARG A 386 28.20 20.63 33.21
CA ARG A 386 28.66 19.38 32.58
C ARG A 386 30.10 19.41 32.04
N PRO A 387 30.60 20.50 31.43
CA PRO A 387 32.01 20.60 31.05
C PRO A 387 32.96 20.46 32.24
N GLN A 388 32.62 21.07 33.39
CA GLN A 388 33.43 21.03 34.62
C GLN A 388 33.49 19.63 35.23
N LEU A 389 32.38 18.89 35.17
CA LEU A 389 32.33 17.49 35.63
C LEU A 389 32.98 16.51 34.64
N LYS A 390 33.01 16.87 33.34
CA LYS A 390 33.69 16.06 32.32
C LYS A 390 35.21 16.14 32.45
N GLU A 391 35.75 17.26 32.92
CA GLU A 391 37.18 17.44 33.21
C GLU A 391 37.66 16.53 34.36
N LYS A 392 36.75 16.14 35.26
CA LYS A 392 37.00 15.15 36.34
C LYS A 392 37.00 13.69 35.87
N GLY A 393 36.86 13.42 34.56
CA GLY A 393 36.96 12.07 33.99
C GLY A 393 35.79 11.12 34.29
N LEU A 394 34.70 11.62 34.85
CA LEU A 394 33.52 10.83 35.22
C LEU A 394 32.75 10.30 34.00
N SER A 395 32.12 9.13 34.13
CA SER A 395 31.26 8.56 33.10
C SER A 395 29.99 9.41 32.91
N PHE A 396 29.41 9.37 31.71
CA PHE A 396 28.19 10.12 31.40
C PHE A 396 27.04 9.87 32.39
N GLY A 397 26.89 8.63 32.87
CA GLY A 397 25.88 8.25 33.86
C GLY A 397 26.16 8.82 35.26
N GLU A 398 27.43 8.95 35.64
CA GLU A 398 27.85 9.51 36.94
C GLU A 398 27.71 11.03 36.93
N ILE A 399 28.14 11.68 35.85
CA ILE A 399 27.93 13.12 35.64
C ILE A 399 26.44 13.48 35.73
N SER A 400 25.56 12.65 35.16
CA SER A 400 24.12 12.90 35.22
C SER A 400 23.54 12.77 36.64
N LYS A 401 24.08 11.88 37.48
CA LYS A 401 23.66 11.74 38.88
C LYS A 401 24.18 12.90 39.73
N GLU A 402 25.43 13.29 39.51
CA GLU A 402 26.07 14.41 40.20
C GLU A 402 25.35 15.73 39.90
N LEU A 403 25.03 16.00 38.62
CA LEU A 403 24.26 17.18 38.22
C LEU A 403 22.86 17.21 38.83
N ALA A 404 22.21 16.05 38.98
CA ALA A 404 20.90 15.97 39.61
C ALA A 404 20.99 16.25 41.13
N SER A 405 22.02 15.74 41.81
CA SER A 405 22.28 16.02 43.24
C SER A 405 22.56 17.51 43.46
N MET A 406 23.46 18.09 42.66
CA MET A 406 23.80 19.51 42.71
C MET A 406 22.59 20.41 42.45
N TRP A 407 21.69 20.02 41.54
CA TRP A 407 20.45 20.75 41.30
C TRP A 407 19.45 20.61 42.44
N SER A 408 19.34 19.43 43.07
CA SER A 408 18.45 19.26 44.22
C SER A 408 18.92 20.02 45.46
N GLU A 409 20.24 20.13 45.66
CA GLU A 409 20.87 20.80 46.81
C GLU A 409 20.90 22.33 46.67
N LEU A 410 20.81 22.86 45.44
CA LEU A 410 20.79 24.29 45.18
C LEU A 410 19.57 24.98 45.84
N SER A 411 19.81 26.12 46.49
CA SER A 411 18.74 26.93 47.08
C SER A 411 17.81 27.51 46.00
N GLN A 412 16.61 27.94 46.40
CA GLN A 412 15.68 28.59 45.47
C GLN A 412 16.25 29.92 44.93
N GLU A 413 17.08 30.61 45.71
CA GLU A 413 17.76 31.85 45.32
C GLU A 413 18.81 31.59 44.22
N ASP A 414 19.55 30.48 44.33
CA ASP A 414 20.55 30.08 43.33
C ASP A 414 19.91 29.48 42.06
N LYS A 415 18.67 29.00 42.16
CA LYS A 415 17.86 28.52 41.02
C LYS A 415 17.19 29.65 40.25
N ALA A 416 16.84 30.75 40.92
CA ALA A 416 16.20 31.93 40.34
C ALA A 416 16.87 32.43 39.03
N PRO A 417 18.22 32.55 38.92
CA PRO A 417 18.83 32.97 37.66
C PRO A 417 18.59 31.96 36.53
N TYR A 418 18.58 30.66 36.81
CA TYR A 418 18.32 29.62 35.80
C TYR A 418 16.85 29.57 35.38
N ASP A 419 15.93 29.81 36.31
CA ASP A 419 14.50 29.91 36.03
C ASP A 419 14.19 31.14 35.18
N GLU A 420 14.84 32.29 35.45
CA GLU A 420 14.68 33.48 34.62
C GLU A 420 15.28 33.29 33.21
N MET A 421 16.45 32.65 33.09
CA MET A 421 17.02 32.30 31.78
C MET A 421 16.11 31.37 30.97
N ALA A 422 15.48 30.37 31.62
CA ALA A 422 14.53 29.49 30.95
C ALA A 422 13.24 30.23 30.54
N ARG A 423 12.79 31.20 31.36
CA ARG A 423 11.64 32.06 31.04
C ARG A 423 11.93 32.93 29.81
N LEU A 424 13.11 33.54 29.75
CA LEU A 424 13.55 34.35 28.62
C LEU A 424 13.72 33.52 27.34
N GLU A 425 14.33 32.33 27.40
CA GLU A 425 14.41 31.44 26.24
C GLU A 425 13.02 31.00 25.73
N LYS A 426 12.07 30.80 26.65
CA LYS A 426 10.69 30.45 26.30
C LYS A 426 9.95 31.60 25.61
N LEU A 427 10.10 32.83 26.10
CA LEU A 427 9.53 34.03 25.48
C LEU A 427 10.11 34.24 24.07
N LYS A 428 11.43 34.14 23.93
CA LYS A 428 12.10 34.27 22.63
C LYS A 428 11.63 33.21 21.63
N TYR A 429 11.47 31.96 22.06
CA TYR A 429 10.93 30.90 21.21
C TYR A 429 9.47 31.17 20.80
N GLN A 430 8.66 31.75 21.69
CA GLN A 430 7.28 32.13 21.38
C GLN A 430 7.26 33.23 20.33
N GLU A 431 8.02 34.31 20.52
CA GLU A 431 8.16 35.42 19.55
C GLU A 431 8.66 34.93 18.19
N GLU A 432 9.77 34.17 18.15
CA GLU A 432 10.30 33.59 16.90
C GLU A 432 9.27 32.68 16.21
N SER A 433 8.50 31.90 16.99
CA SER A 433 7.46 31.02 16.43
C SER A 433 6.24 31.79 15.90
N GLU A 434 5.94 32.96 16.47
CA GLU A 434 4.88 33.86 16.02
C GLU A 434 5.29 34.63 14.76
N GLU A 435 6.54 35.09 14.68
CA GLU A 435 7.15 35.67 13.47
C GLU A 435 7.21 34.64 12.32
N GLU A 436 7.56 33.38 12.61
CA GLU A 436 7.51 32.29 11.63
C GLU A 436 6.08 31.97 11.17
N ARG A 437 5.07 32.12 12.04
CA ARG A 437 3.65 31.93 11.69
C ARG A 437 3.11 33.05 10.83
N THR A 438 3.43 34.30 11.14
CA THR A 438 2.98 35.47 10.39
C THR A 438 3.65 35.57 9.02
N SER A 439 4.93 35.22 8.91
CA SER A 439 5.67 35.21 7.64
C SER A 439 5.29 34.06 6.68
N THR A 440 4.65 32.98 7.18
CA THR A 440 4.26 31.83 6.34
C THR A 440 2.81 31.87 5.81
N SER A 441 2.08 32.98 5.99
CA SER A 441 0.66 33.12 5.60
C SER A 441 0.36 33.14 4.08
N THR A 442 1.35 32.98 3.18
CA THR A 442 1.12 32.88 1.72
C THR A 442 1.62 31.60 1.06
N LYS A 443 2.05 30.56 1.80
CA LYS A 443 2.42 29.25 1.22
C LYS A 443 1.86 28.08 2.00
N SER A 444 1.07 27.25 1.30
CA SER A 444 0.51 25.98 1.76
C SER A 444 1.59 25.04 2.34
N LYS A 445 1.48 24.72 3.63
CA LYS A 445 2.32 23.72 4.32
C LYS A 445 1.95 22.31 3.84
N LYS A 446 2.75 21.74 2.93
CA LYS A 446 2.81 20.29 2.68
C LYS A 446 3.49 19.61 3.87
N GLY A 447 2.78 18.67 4.50
CA GLY A 447 3.18 17.97 5.71
C GLY A 447 4.47 17.14 5.56
N GLY A 448 5.46 17.47 6.39
CA GLY A 448 6.53 16.55 6.75
C GLY A 448 5.99 15.54 7.77
N SER A 449 5.71 14.33 7.31
CA SER A 449 5.28 13.22 8.18
C SER A 449 6.33 12.90 9.24
N SER A 450 5.91 12.93 10.51
CA SER A 450 6.62 12.46 11.69
C SER A 450 6.80 10.92 11.73
N SER A 451 6.30 10.16 10.75
CA SER A 451 6.19 8.70 10.84
C SER A 451 7.51 7.93 10.74
N THR A 452 8.54 8.48 10.10
CA THR A 452 9.81 7.76 9.91
C THR A 452 10.64 7.71 11.19
N ARG A 453 10.61 8.76 12.00
CA ARG A 453 11.40 8.86 13.25
C ARG A 453 10.84 7.96 14.36
N SER A 454 9.52 7.81 14.48
CA SER A 454 8.89 6.92 15.46
C SER A 454 9.08 5.44 15.13
N SER A 455 9.10 5.08 13.84
CA SER A 455 9.31 3.70 13.39
C SER A 455 10.71 3.15 13.73
N ALA A 456 11.73 4.01 13.69
CA ALA A 456 13.12 3.65 14.00
C ALA A 456 13.34 3.43 15.49
N THR A 457 12.75 4.28 16.36
CA THR A 457 12.77 4.09 17.81
C THR A 457 11.96 2.88 18.24
N LYS A 458 10.81 2.60 17.61
CA LYS A 458 9.99 1.41 17.87
C LYS A 458 10.73 0.11 17.50
N LYS A 459 11.42 0.08 16.34
CA LYS A 459 12.28 -1.06 15.95
C LYS A 459 13.47 -1.28 16.90
N ALA A 460 14.11 -0.22 17.37
CA ALA A 460 15.21 -0.32 18.33
C ALA A 460 14.75 -0.84 19.70
N ALA A 461 13.58 -0.40 20.18
CA ALA A 461 12.97 -0.89 21.42
C ALA A 461 12.59 -2.38 21.33
N ILE A 462 11.95 -2.80 20.23
CA ILE A 462 11.58 -4.20 19.98
C ILE A 462 12.84 -5.09 19.89
N SER A 463 13.90 -4.62 19.22
CA SER A 463 15.18 -5.35 19.16
C SER A 463 15.81 -5.51 20.54
N ARG A 464 15.69 -4.52 21.42
CA ARG A 464 16.23 -4.55 22.78
C ARG A 464 15.43 -5.50 23.67
N LEU A 465 14.10 -5.51 23.58
CA LEU A 465 13.26 -6.49 24.28
C LEU A 465 13.54 -7.93 23.84
N LYS A 466 13.72 -8.18 22.53
CA LYS A 466 14.09 -9.52 22.01
C LYS A 466 15.46 -10.01 22.51
N SER A 467 16.38 -9.09 22.81
CA SER A 467 17.71 -9.45 23.35
C SER A 467 17.70 -9.80 24.84
N ILE A 468 16.67 -9.36 25.58
CA ILE A 468 16.50 -9.61 27.02
C ILE A 468 15.79 -10.95 27.26
N ASN A 469 14.84 -11.33 26.40
CA ASN A 469 14.10 -12.61 26.47
C ASN A 469 14.77 -13.72 25.62
N LYS A 470 16.01 -14.08 25.95
CA LYS A 470 16.77 -15.08 25.19
C LYS A 470 16.34 -16.51 25.57
N THR A 471 15.29 -17.02 24.94
CA THR A 471 15.07 -18.47 24.82
C THR A 471 16.12 -19.05 23.85
N THR A 472 16.43 -20.33 24.02
CA THR A 472 17.59 -21.06 23.46
C THR A 472 17.93 -20.69 22.01
N LYS A 473 19.22 -20.38 21.74
CA LYS A 473 19.68 -20.05 20.38
C LYS A 473 19.42 -21.27 19.47
N LYS A 474 18.88 -21.03 18.27
CA LYS A 474 18.75 -22.07 17.23
C LYS A 474 20.15 -22.60 16.85
N PRO A 475 20.25 -23.89 16.49
CA PRO A 475 21.51 -24.48 16.04
C PRO A 475 22.01 -23.75 14.78
N LEU A 476 23.32 -23.54 14.68
CA LEU A 476 23.91 -22.91 13.50
C LEU A 476 23.80 -23.88 12.30
N SER A 477 23.68 -23.33 11.09
CA SER A 477 23.72 -24.13 9.86
C SER A 477 25.14 -24.64 9.57
N ALA A 478 25.28 -25.75 8.83
CA ALA A 478 26.57 -26.33 8.44
C ALA A 478 27.46 -25.30 7.73
N TYR A 479 26.88 -24.44 6.89
CA TYR A 479 27.59 -23.33 6.25
C TYR A 479 28.08 -22.27 7.24
N LEU A 480 27.32 -22.00 8.32
CA LEU A 480 27.71 -21.01 9.33
C LEU A 480 28.84 -21.54 10.23
N HIS A 481 28.88 -22.84 10.51
CA HIS A 481 30.02 -23.50 11.15
C HIS A 481 31.26 -23.48 10.26
N PHE A 482 31.10 -23.73 8.96
CA PHE A 482 32.20 -23.54 8.00
C PHE A 482 32.70 -22.10 7.96
N CYS A 483 31.77 -21.12 7.98
CA CYS A 483 32.13 -19.70 8.00
C CYS A 483 32.82 -19.29 9.30
N SER A 484 32.45 -19.84 10.47
CA SER A 484 33.10 -19.46 11.73
C SER A 484 34.55 -19.90 11.79
N GLU A 485 34.87 -21.08 11.23
CA GLU A 485 36.25 -21.60 11.16
C GLU A 485 37.09 -20.90 10.08
N ASN A 486 36.53 -20.62 8.90
CA ASN A 486 37.29 -20.13 7.75
C ASN A 486 37.33 -18.60 7.60
N ARG A 487 36.38 -17.87 8.22
CA ARG A 487 36.37 -16.40 8.23
C ARG A 487 37.61 -15.77 8.86
N PRO A 488 38.15 -16.22 10.02
CA PRO A 488 39.37 -15.63 10.58
C PRO A 488 40.59 -15.84 9.67
N LEU A 489 40.68 -16.97 8.96
CA LEU A 489 41.77 -17.25 8.01
C LEU A 489 41.75 -16.29 6.81
N LEU A 490 40.55 -15.99 6.30
CA LEU A 490 40.38 -15.03 5.20
C LEU A 490 40.49 -13.57 5.67
N ALA A 491 40.18 -13.27 6.93
CA ALA A 491 40.35 -11.95 7.51
C ALA A 491 41.82 -11.54 7.66
N GLN A 492 42.73 -12.50 7.84
CA GLN A 492 44.18 -12.25 7.86
C GLN A 492 44.73 -11.79 6.50
N GLN A 493 43.97 -12.00 5.41
CA GLN A 493 44.35 -11.56 4.06
C GLN A 493 43.97 -10.09 3.77
N GLY A 494 43.51 -9.33 4.78
CA GLY A 494 43.20 -7.90 4.64
C GLY A 494 41.96 -7.58 3.77
N LEU A 495 41.17 -8.59 3.44
CA LEU A 495 39.98 -8.47 2.59
C LEU A 495 38.84 -7.78 3.35
N SER A 496 38.00 -7.04 2.63
CA SER A 496 36.79 -6.46 3.21
C SER A 496 35.78 -7.55 3.59
N PHE A 497 34.90 -7.25 4.54
CA PHE A 497 33.87 -8.20 4.99
C PHE A 497 33.02 -8.77 3.85
N GLY A 498 32.69 -7.94 2.85
CA GLY A 498 31.93 -8.37 1.67
C GLY A 498 32.69 -9.34 0.76
N GLU A 499 34.00 -9.15 0.60
CA GLU A 499 34.86 -10.03 -0.20
C GLU A 499 35.12 -11.36 0.51
N ILE A 500 35.31 -11.33 1.83
CA ILE A 500 35.43 -12.53 2.67
C ILE A 500 34.14 -13.36 2.56
N SER A 501 32.97 -12.72 2.61
CA SER A 501 31.69 -13.42 2.47
C SER A 501 31.53 -14.09 1.10
N LYS A 502 32.00 -13.46 0.02
CA LYS A 502 31.98 -14.05 -1.33
C LYS A 502 32.94 -15.23 -1.44
N LYS A 503 34.18 -15.09 -0.99
CA LYS A 503 35.17 -16.19 -0.97
C LYS A 503 34.73 -17.37 -0.11
N LEU A 504 34.07 -17.13 1.03
CA LEU A 504 33.50 -18.20 1.85
C LEU A 504 32.38 -18.96 1.14
N ALA A 505 31.52 -18.26 0.40
CA ALA A 505 30.47 -18.91 -0.38
C ALA A 505 31.03 -19.72 -1.55
N GLU A 506 32.06 -19.22 -2.23
CA GLU A 506 32.79 -19.93 -3.30
C GLU A 506 33.51 -21.17 -2.75
N ASN A 507 34.25 -21.01 -1.65
CA ASN A 507 34.94 -22.13 -1.00
C ASN A 507 33.95 -23.20 -0.53
N TRP A 508 32.81 -22.82 0.07
CA TRP A 508 31.78 -23.79 0.49
C TRP A 508 31.21 -24.61 -0.67
N ARG A 509 31.06 -24.01 -1.86
CA ARG A 509 30.61 -24.72 -3.06
C ARG A 509 31.66 -25.71 -3.58
N ALA A 510 32.93 -25.35 -3.46
CA ALA A 510 34.07 -26.14 -3.94
C ALA A 510 34.57 -27.22 -2.95
N VAL A 511 34.11 -27.19 -1.70
CA VAL A 511 34.47 -28.17 -0.67
C VAL A 511 33.90 -29.55 -0.99
N ASP A 512 34.69 -30.58 -0.69
CA ASP A 512 34.38 -31.99 -0.86
C ASP A 512 33.27 -32.47 0.10
N GLU A 513 32.55 -33.51 -0.31
CA GLU A 513 31.38 -34.00 0.41
C GLU A 513 31.73 -34.52 1.82
N ALA A 514 32.95 -35.05 2.02
CA ALA A 514 33.41 -35.52 3.32
C ALA A 514 33.58 -34.37 4.33
N THR A 515 34.11 -33.23 3.87
CA THR A 515 34.24 -32.02 4.70
C THR A 515 32.89 -31.35 4.97
N LYS A 516 31.94 -31.38 4.01
CA LYS A 516 30.56 -30.90 4.27
C LYS A 516 29.87 -31.74 5.33
N ARG A 517 30.01 -33.05 5.26
CA ARG A 517 29.45 -34.01 6.23
C ARG A 517 29.95 -33.77 7.66
N LYS A 518 31.22 -33.36 7.83
CA LYS A 518 31.78 -32.93 9.13
C LYS A 518 30.96 -31.80 9.76
N TYR A 519 30.58 -30.79 8.98
CA TYR A 519 29.81 -29.66 9.48
C TYR A 519 28.33 -30.03 9.70
N GLU A 520 27.76 -30.89 8.87
CA GLU A 520 26.40 -31.43 9.08
C GLU A 520 26.30 -32.26 10.38
N ASP A 521 27.32 -33.06 10.68
CA ASP A 521 27.41 -33.79 11.95
C ASP A 521 27.52 -32.85 13.16
N MET A 522 28.18 -31.68 13.01
CA MET A 522 28.20 -30.64 14.05
C MET A 522 26.81 -30.02 14.26
N VAL A 523 26.06 -29.75 13.18
CA VAL A 523 24.67 -29.28 13.27
C VAL A 523 23.81 -30.31 13.98
N ARG A 524 23.99 -31.60 13.67
CA ARG A 524 23.24 -32.71 14.28
C ARG A 524 23.51 -32.80 15.78
N LYS A 525 24.78 -32.69 16.20
CA LYS A 525 25.15 -32.64 17.63
C LYS A 525 24.57 -31.43 18.35
N GLU A 526 24.55 -30.26 17.71
CA GLU A 526 23.99 -29.03 18.28
C GLU A 526 22.46 -29.09 18.39
N LYS A 527 21.77 -29.69 17.41
CA LYS A 527 20.34 -30.02 17.45
C LYS A 527 20.00 -30.97 18.60
N MET A 528 20.78 -32.06 18.74
CA MET A 528 20.64 -33.02 19.85
C MET A 528 20.83 -32.35 21.21
N ALA A 529 21.84 -31.50 21.36
CA ALA A 529 22.08 -30.75 22.60
C ALA A 529 20.97 -29.75 22.95
N LEU A 530 20.20 -29.30 21.97
CA LEU A 530 19.06 -28.38 22.12
C LEU A 530 17.70 -29.09 22.23
N GLY A 531 17.67 -30.43 22.23
CA GLY A 531 16.43 -31.22 22.30
C GLY A 531 15.53 -31.08 21.07
N GLN A 532 16.10 -30.72 19.91
CA GLN A 532 15.42 -30.55 18.63
C GLN A 532 15.81 -31.70 17.69
N ASP A 533 15.42 -32.94 18.01
CA ASP A 533 15.66 -34.08 17.13
C ASP A 533 14.48 -34.28 16.16
N ASP A 534 14.77 -34.15 14.87
CA ASP A 534 13.88 -34.52 13.75
C ASP A 534 14.20 -35.97 13.33
N SER A 535 14.10 -36.92 14.26
CA SER A 535 14.32 -38.35 13.98
C SER A 535 13.23 -39.22 14.58
N THR A 536 12.03 -39.16 14.02
CA THR A 536 11.42 -40.17 13.11
C THR A 536 10.12 -39.59 12.57
#